data_AF-A0A5Q4SXL6-F1
#
_entry.id   AF-A0A5Q4SXL6-F1
#
_cell.length_a   1.000
_cell.length_b   1.000
_cell.length_c   1.000
_cell.angle_alpha   90.00
_cell.angle_beta   90.00
_cell.angle_gamma   90.00
#
_symmetry.space_group_name_H-M   'P 1'
#
loop_
_entity.id
_entity.type
_entity.pdbx_description
1 polymer ?
#
loop_
_entity_poly.entity_id
_entity_poly.type
_entity_poly.pdbx_seq_one_letter_code
_entity_poly.pdbx_strand_id
1 'polypeptide(L)' 'MLNPMTPWTPGMNVRYHGSLTSLHGTYQAHPCTCLRCNDPILGTVRYALVDEQGTTVATCVRAGSLSLPEAVAASSAG' A
#
# COMPACT_ATOMS: atom_id res chain seq x y z
N MET A 1 -9.34 -3.04 19.49
CA MET A 1 -8.45 -1.94 19.05
C MET A 1 -8.60 -1.83 17.55
N LEU A 2 -9.33 -0.81 17.06
CA LEU A 2 -9.23 -0.42 15.65
C LEU A 2 -7.77 -0.01 15.46
N ASN A 3 -7.01 -0.71 14.62
CA ASN A 3 -5.80 -0.10 14.07
C ASN A 3 -6.29 1.19 13.41
N PRO A 4 -5.88 2.38 13.89
CA PRO A 4 -6.17 3.60 13.18
C PRO A 4 -5.61 3.38 11.78
N MET A 5 -6.48 3.40 10.77
CA MET A 5 -6.06 3.39 9.38
C MET A 5 -5.05 4.53 9.27
N THR A 6 -3.76 4.19 9.27
CA THR A 6 -2.72 5.17 9.07
C THR A 6 -3.10 5.89 7.78
N PRO A 7 -3.23 7.23 7.78
CA PRO A 7 -3.74 7.93 6.62
C PRO A 7 -2.73 7.76 5.49
N TRP A 8 -2.99 6.78 4.62
CA TRP A 8 -2.16 6.49 3.47
C TRP A 8 -2.36 7.61 2.45
N THR A 9 -1.36 8.46 2.29
CA THR A 9 -1.34 9.42 1.19
C THR A 9 -1.00 8.68 -0.11
N PRO A 10 -1.75 8.87 -1.21
CA PRO A 10 -1.38 8.33 -2.52
C PRO A 10 0.05 8.72 -2.91
N GLY A 11 0.83 7.74 -3.40
CA GLY A 11 2.24 7.95 -3.79
C GLY A 11 3.23 7.88 -2.63
N MET A 12 2.77 7.58 -1.41
CA MET A 12 3.67 7.36 -0.27
C MET A 12 4.51 6.10 -0.47
N ASN A 13 5.78 6.15 -0.05
CA ASN A 13 6.64 4.98 0.00
C ASN A 13 6.14 4.02 1.08
N VAL A 14 5.98 2.75 0.72
CA VAL A 14 5.48 1.67 1.57
C VAL A 14 6.38 0.45 1.41
N ARG A 15 6.48 -0.37 2.45
CA ARG A 15 7.15 -1.67 2.36
C ARG A 15 6.12 -2.75 2.10
N TYR A 16 6.28 -3.49 1.00
CA TYR A 16 5.47 -4.64 0.68
C TYR A 16 6.03 -5.90 1.36
N HIS A 17 5.15 -6.61 2.06
CA HIS A 17 5.44 -7.86 2.76
C HIS A 17 4.34 -8.90 2.53
N GLY A 18 3.61 -8.80 1.41
CA GLY A 18 2.53 -9.72 1.07
C GLY A 18 3.01 -11.08 0.56
N SER A 19 2.09 -11.86 -0.01
CA SER A 19 2.36 -13.24 -0.43
C SER A 19 3.32 -13.37 -1.63
N LEU A 20 3.56 -12.30 -2.40
CA LEU A 20 4.49 -12.29 -3.52
C LEU A 20 5.91 -11.96 -3.03
N THR A 21 6.62 -12.96 -2.51
CA THR A 21 7.94 -12.77 -1.88
C THR A 21 8.98 -12.15 -2.80
N SER A 22 8.91 -12.40 -4.12
CA SER A 22 9.79 -11.77 -5.12
C SER A 22 9.62 -10.24 -5.23
N LEU A 23 8.53 -9.71 -4.70
CA LEU A 23 8.22 -8.27 -4.66
C LEU A 23 8.39 -7.69 -3.26
N HIS A 24 9.05 -8.39 -2.33
CA HIS A 24 9.34 -7.83 -1.01
C HIS A 24 10.34 -6.68 -1.16
N GLY A 25 9.90 -5.46 -0.85
CA GLY A 25 10.66 -4.26 -1.12
C GLY A 25 9.88 -2.99 -0.80
N THR A 26 10.48 -1.84 -1.15
CA THR A 26 9.84 -0.53 -0.98
C THR A 26 9.29 -0.05 -2.32
N TYR A 27 8.05 0.43 -2.31
CA TYR A 27 7.34 0.90 -3.50
C TYR A 27 6.46 2.09 -3.16
N GLN A 28 6.07 2.87 -4.17
CA GLN A 28 5.03 3.88 -4.03
C GLN A 28 3.65 3.22 -4.13
N ALA A 29 2.80 3.44 -3.13
CA ALA A 29 1.43 2.91 -3.12
C ALA A 29 0.46 3.93 -3.72
N HIS A 30 -0.17 3.58 -4.83
CA HIS A 30 -1.22 4.39 -5.45
C HIS A 30 -2.58 3.70 -5.29
N PRO A 31 -3.65 4.41 -4.92
CA PRO A 31 -4.99 3.81 -4.90
C PRO A 31 -5.33 3.32 -6.32
N CYS A 32 -5.66 2.03 -6.42
CA CYS A 32 -5.86 1.40 -7.72
C CYS A 32 -7.30 1.63 -8.19
N THR A 33 -7.46 2.36 -9.29
CA THR A 33 -8.76 2.68 -9.93
C THR A 33 -9.16 1.67 -11.01
N CYS A 34 -8.34 0.67 -11.31
CA CYS A 34 -8.65 -0.37 -12.29
C CYS A 34 -9.90 -1.14 -11.83
N LEU A 35 -11.02 -0.88 -12.53
CA LEU A 35 -12.40 -1.43 -12.55
C LEU A 35 -13.00 -2.23 -11.37
N ARG A 36 -12.25 -2.79 -10.42
CA ARG A 36 -12.75 -3.55 -9.26
C ARG A 36 -11.87 -3.51 -8.01
N CYS A 37 -10.75 -2.79 -7.99
CA CYS A 37 -9.97 -2.64 -6.76
C CYS A 37 -10.64 -1.67 -5.75
N ASN A 38 -11.56 -0.84 -6.25
CA ASN A 38 -12.42 0.09 -5.49
C ASN A 38 -13.89 -0.38 -5.50
N ASP A 39 -14.14 -1.68 -5.74
CA ASP A 39 -15.48 -2.25 -5.70
C ASP A 39 -16.04 -2.07 -4.28
N PRO A 40 -17.13 -1.30 -4.09
CA PRO A 40 -17.66 -0.99 -2.76
C PRO A 40 -18.12 -2.26 -2.01
N ILE A 41 -18.29 -3.39 -2.72
CA ILE A 41 -18.62 -4.69 -2.13
C ILE A 41 -17.39 -5.33 -1.46
N LEU A 42 -16.17 -5.01 -1.90
CA LEU A 42 -14.94 -5.65 -1.39
C LEU A 42 -14.41 -5.02 -0.09
N GLY A 43 -15.07 -3.98 0.44
CA GLY A 43 -14.89 -3.48 1.81
C GLY A 43 -13.53 -2.83 2.14
N THR A 44 -12.53 -2.85 1.25
CA THR A 44 -11.21 -2.26 1.53
C THR A 44 -10.52 -1.76 0.25
N VAL A 45 -10.02 -0.52 0.30
CA VAL A 45 -9.19 0.07 -0.77
C VAL A 45 -7.98 -0.81 -1.05
N ARG A 46 -7.68 -1.01 -2.32
CA ARG A 46 -6.47 -1.70 -2.78
C ARG A 46 -5.53 -0.76 -3.53
N TYR A 47 -4.26 -1.13 -3.55
CA TYR A 47 -3.18 -0.32 -4.06
C TYR A 47 -2.48 -0.96 -5.26
N ALA A 48 -2.01 -0.12 -6.16
CA ALA A 48 -0.97 -0.46 -7.11
C ALA A 48 0.38 -0.07 -6.50
N LEU A 49 1.38 -0.94 -6.67
CA LEU A 49 2.75 -0.69 -6.27
C LEU A 49 3.53 -0.25 -7.50
N VAL A 50 4.16 0.90 -7.37
CA VAL A 50 4.96 1.53 -8.40
C VAL A 50 6.40 1.60 -7.90
N ASP A 51 7.34 1.15 -8.72
CA ASP A 51 8.77 1.25 -8.38
C ASP A 51 9.32 2.66 -8.62
N GLU A 52 10.60 2.85 -8.33
CA GLU A 52 11.31 4.13 -8.47
C GLU A 52 11.37 4.63 -9.92
N GLN A 53 11.15 3.74 -10.89
CA GLN A 53 11.17 4.02 -12.32
C GLN A 53 9.77 4.36 -12.85
N GLY A 54 8.75 4.35 -11.99
CA GLY A 54 7.36 4.58 -12.38
C GLY A 54 6.66 3.34 -12.95
N THR A 55 7.27 2.16 -12.87
CA THR A 55 6.69 0.92 -13.38
C THR A 55 5.75 0.32 -12.34
N THR A 56 4.53 -0.01 -12.76
CA THR A 56 3.60 -0.75 -11.90
C THR A 56 4.03 -2.22 -11.81
N VAL A 57 4.50 -2.64 -10.64
CA VAL A 57 4.98 -4.02 -10.40
C VAL A 57 3.91 -4.94 -9.82
N ALA A 58 2.89 -4.38 -9.17
CA ALA A 58 1.76 -5.12 -8.64
C ALA A 58 0.50 -4.24 -8.62
N THR A 59 -0.67 -4.86 -8.79
CA THR A 59 -1.97 -4.20 -8.68
C THR A 59 -2.86 -4.94 -7.68
N CYS A 60 -3.89 -4.25 -7.17
CA CYS A 60 -4.86 -4.83 -6.26
C CYS A 60 -4.25 -5.39 -4.95
N VAL A 61 -3.18 -4.75 -4.45
CA VAL A 61 -2.53 -5.07 -3.18
C VAL A 61 -3.37 -4.57 -2.01
N ARG A 62 -3.56 -5.42 -0.99
CA ARG A 62 -4.34 -5.06 0.20
C ARG A 62 -3.51 -4.18 1.14
N ALA A 63 -4.16 -3.25 1.83
CA ALA A 63 -3.53 -2.43 2.87
C ALA A 63 -2.77 -3.27 3.91
N GLY A 64 -3.31 -4.42 4.31
CA GLY A 64 -2.66 -5.31 5.29
C GLY A 64 -1.40 -6.02 4.80
N SER A 65 -1.04 -5.90 3.52
CA SER A 65 0.24 -6.39 2.97
C SER A 65 1.29 -5.28 2.87
N LEU A 66 0.95 -4.08 3.33
CA LEU A 66 1.76 -2.87 3.27
C LEU A 66 2.01 -2.37 4.69
N SER A 67 3.22 -1.88 4.91
CA SER A 67 3.58 -1.18 6.14
C SER A 67 4.29 0.12 5.77
N LEU A 68 4.13 1.15 6.60
CA LEU A 68 4.96 2.33 6.46
C LEU A 68 6.44 1.94 6.62
N PRO A 69 7.35 2.57 5.87
CA PRO A 69 8.77 2.48 6.20
C PRO A 69 8.97 3.02 7.63
N GLU A 70 9.88 2.39 8.36
CA GLU A 70 10.18 2.65 9.79
C GLU A 70 10.30 4.15 10.12
N ALA A 71 10.86 4.94 9.20
CA ALA A 71 11.02 6.39 9.32
C ALA A 71 9.71 7.19 9.42
N VAL A 72 8.60 6.69 8.86
CA VAL A 72 7.28 7.38 8.93
C VAL A 72 6.44 6.82 10.07
N ALA A 73 6.62 5.55 10.44
CA ALA A 73 5.93 4.95 11.58
C ALA A 73 6.25 5.67 12.90
N ALA A 74 7.52 6.06 13.10
CA ALA A 74 7.98 6.77 14.30
C ALA A 74 7.35 8.18 14.48
N SER A 75 6.94 8.84 13.38
CA SER A 75 6.39 10.20 13.40
C SER A 75 4.89 10.27 13.73
N SER A 76 4.24 9.12 13.94
CA SER A 76 2.80 9.05 14.25
C SER A 76 2.48 8.63 15.70
N ALA A 77 3.50 8.57 16.56
CA ALA A 77 3.40 8.19 17.97
C ALA A 77 3.68 9.34 18.96
N GLY A 78 3.65 10.59 18.50
CA GLY A 78 3.87 11.81 19.32
C GLY A 78 2.59 12.56 19.65
#